data_AF-A0A951SAC2-F1
#
_entry.id   AF-A0A951SAC2-F1
#
_cell.length_a   1.000
_cell.length_b   1.000
_cell.length_c   1.000
_cell.angle_alpha   90.00
_cell.angle_beta   90.00
_cell.angle_gamma   90.00
#
_symmetry.space_group_name_H-M   'P 1'
#
loop_
_entity.id
_entity.type
_entity.pdbx_description
1 polymer ?
#
loop_
_entity_poly.entity_id
_entity_poly.type
_entity_poly.pdbx_seq_one_letter_code
_entity_poly.pdbx_strand_id
1 'polypeptide(L)'
;MLVSLAWAATPDFLELDESVLALNEGLNLSFAITPPDSLSQKDTSNKELPFPIKDRKPYERSLKTHPFDLGEPSNIKNKYSLDSNSNTYNFRSTIGGQDYGMPANIPINQQLQQEGKKQDYLYFKQRAQAQNFVKGGGLIPPLAVGPKIFDKIFGSGIIDIRPRGSAELTFQGNFNTVRNPAIAVRQQSTGQFDFRQKIQLNVSGSVGDKLKVNMNYDTEATFDFENQMKLEYAGKEDDILKKIELGNVNLPLNSSLIQGSQSLFGVKATTQFGKLTVTTVVAQQRGKTTETEIQGGSQTTRFDIQADNYDMNRHYFLSHYFRDNFDSWLSNLHII
;
A
#
# COMPACT_ATOMS: atom_id res chain seq x y z
N MET A 1 -12.31 -12.37 -17.01
CA MET A 1 -12.93 -11.98 -18.29
C MET A 1 -12.44 -10.57 -18.58
N LEU A 2 -11.24 -10.44 -19.15
CA LEU A 2 -10.95 -10.22 -20.60
C LEU A 2 -11.56 -8.89 -21.11
N VAL A 3 -10.74 -7.82 -21.29
CA VAL A 3 -10.02 -7.40 -22.54
C VAL A 3 -10.92 -6.44 -23.36
N SER A 4 -10.49 -5.29 -23.92
CA SER A 4 -9.33 -4.95 -24.77
C SER A 4 -8.92 -3.47 -24.61
N LEU A 5 -7.64 -3.05 -24.70
CA LEU A 5 -6.74 -2.96 -25.87
C LEU A 5 -7.28 -2.12 -27.04
N ALA A 6 -6.62 -0.98 -27.29
CA ALA A 6 -6.47 -0.39 -28.61
C ALA A 6 -5.08 0.28 -28.70
N TRP A 7 -4.18 -0.37 -29.42
CA TRP A 7 -3.02 0.25 -30.06
C TRP A 7 -3.48 0.89 -31.37
N ALA A 8 -2.90 2.03 -31.75
CA ALA A 8 -2.89 2.49 -33.13
C ALA A 8 -1.52 3.08 -33.44
N ALA A 9 -0.85 2.50 -34.43
CA ALA A 9 0.40 2.95 -35.00
C ALA A 9 0.13 3.81 -36.25
N THR A 10 0.91 4.91 -36.40
CA THR A 10 1.55 5.50 -37.62
C THR A 10 0.73 5.69 -38.93
N PRO A 11 0.95 6.76 -39.74
CA PRO A 11 2.25 6.99 -40.43
C PRO A 11 2.68 8.46 -40.71
N ASP A 12 3.89 8.56 -41.27
CA ASP A 12 4.63 9.69 -41.86
C ASP A 12 3.79 10.72 -42.65
N PHE A 13 4.29 11.96 -42.78
CA PHE A 13 4.81 12.55 -44.05
C PHE A 13 5.07 14.08 -43.95
N LEU A 14 6.12 14.52 -44.68
CA LEU A 14 6.52 15.87 -45.14
C LEU A 14 7.27 16.84 -44.22
N GLU A 15 8.58 16.91 -44.47
CA GLU A 15 9.32 18.18 -44.58
C GLU A 15 8.63 19.13 -45.57
N LEU A 16 8.47 20.38 -45.16
CA LEU A 16 8.50 21.53 -46.06
C LEU A 16 9.36 22.62 -45.42
N ASP A 17 10.50 22.88 -46.06
CA ASP A 17 11.28 24.09 -45.96
C ASP A 17 10.54 25.22 -46.67
N GLU A 18 10.24 26.32 -45.96
CA GLU A 18 10.04 27.62 -46.57
C GLU A 18 10.62 28.70 -45.64
N SER A 19 11.89 29.05 -45.92
CA SER A 19 12.28 30.45 -45.92
C SER A 19 11.35 31.28 -46.81
N VAL A 20 11.15 32.57 -46.46
CA VAL A 20 10.96 33.75 -47.36
C VAL A 20 9.90 34.75 -46.86
N LEU A 21 10.38 35.98 -46.62
CA LEU A 21 9.73 37.32 -46.74
C LEU A 21 8.57 37.66 -45.79
N ALA A 22 8.34 38.89 -45.34
CA ALA A 22 8.94 40.18 -45.64
C ALA A 22 8.76 41.12 -44.43
N LEU A 23 9.66 42.10 -44.37
CA LEU A 23 9.53 43.35 -43.65
C LEU A 23 8.16 43.99 -43.92
N ASN A 24 7.49 44.48 -42.88
CA ASN A 24 6.71 45.70 -43.01
C ASN A 24 6.92 46.57 -41.78
N GLU A 25 7.33 47.80 -42.06
CA GLU A 25 7.75 48.81 -41.10
C GLU A 25 6.56 49.31 -40.26
N GLY A 26 6.84 49.50 -38.98
CA GLY A 26 5.95 50.16 -38.03
C GLY A 26 6.79 50.59 -36.83
N LEU A 27 7.63 51.60 -37.03
CA LEU A 27 8.44 52.22 -35.99
C LEU A 27 7.53 52.78 -34.88
N ASN A 28 7.55 52.15 -33.71
CA ASN A 28 7.26 52.81 -32.45
C ASN A 28 8.49 52.68 -31.55
N LEU A 29 9.28 53.76 -31.53
CA LEU A 29 10.43 53.96 -30.65
C LEU A 29 9.94 54.15 -29.22
N SER A 30 10.00 53.10 -28.42
CA SER A 30 9.97 53.17 -26.96
C SER A 30 11.36 52.90 -26.41
N PHE A 31 11.89 53.88 -25.68
CA PHE A 31 13.24 53.90 -25.11
C PHE A 31 13.53 52.66 -24.26
N ALA A 32 14.42 51.78 -24.74
CA ALA A 32 15.05 50.76 -23.92
C ALA A 32 16.22 51.41 -23.16
N ILE A 33 16.10 51.54 -21.84
CA ILE A 33 17.27 51.74 -20.98
C ILE A 33 17.95 50.37 -20.89
N THR A 34 18.86 50.09 -21.83
CA THR A 34 19.76 48.95 -21.68
C THR A 34 20.77 49.26 -20.58
N PRO A 35 21.10 48.31 -19.69
CA PRO A 35 22.23 48.49 -18.77
C PRO A 35 23.52 48.77 -19.56
N PRO A 36 24.48 49.50 -18.97
CA PRO A 36 25.65 50.06 -19.67
C PRO A 36 26.60 49.03 -20.31
N ASP A 37 26.33 47.73 -20.19
CA ASP A 37 27.14 46.65 -20.76
C ASP A 37 26.66 46.17 -22.13
N SER A 38 25.74 46.91 -22.78
CA SER A 38 25.27 46.62 -24.15
C SER A 38 26.11 47.31 -25.22
N LEU A 39 27.42 47.46 -24.99
CA LEU A 39 28.35 47.87 -26.03
C LEU A 39 28.80 46.62 -26.79
N SER A 40 28.67 46.63 -28.12
CA SER A 40 29.16 45.59 -29.02
C SER A 40 30.70 45.53 -29.10
N GLN A 41 31.39 45.68 -27.97
CA GLN A 41 32.79 45.32 -27.87
C GLN A 41 32.86 43.81 -27.71
N LYS A 42 33.43 43.15 -28.72
CA LYS A 42 33.81 41.75 -28.62
C LYS A 42 34.76 41.63 -27.43
N ASP A 43 34.35 40.87 -26.41
CA ASP A 43 35.14 40.59 -25.21
C ASP A 43 36.59 40.25 -25.62
N THR A 44 37.57 40.95 -25.04
CA THR A 44 38.99 40.81 -25.40
C THR A 44 39.59 39.49 -24.94
N SER A 45 38.81 38.64 -24.26
CA SER A 45 39.14 37.26 -24.01
C SER A 45 38.44 36.32 -25.01
N ASN A 46 39.19 35.82 -25.98
CA ASN A 46 38.78 34.70 -26.85
C ASN A 46 38.78 33.37 -26.04
N LYS A 47 38.19 33.37 -24.85
CA LYS A 47 38.20 32.26 -23.91
C LYS A 47 36.78 31.71 -23.81
N GLU A 48 36.50 30.68 -24.60
CA GLU A 48 35.27 29.92 -24.42
C GLU A 48 35.29 29.30 -23.02
N LEU A 49 34.26 29.60 -22.22
CA LEU A 49 34.09 28.95 -20.93
C LEU A 49 33.98 27.44 -21.17
N PRO A 50 34.71 26.58 -20.41
CA PRO A 50 34.54 25.13 -20.50
C PRO A 50 33.08 24.69 -20.32
N PHE A 51 32.30 25.50 -19.58
CA PHE A 51 30.86 25.38 -19.43
C PHE A 51 30.19 26.73 -19.72
N PRO A 52 29.81 27.02 -20.97
CA PRO A 52 29.17 28.27 -21.32
C PRO A 52 27.76 28.33 -20.74
N ILE A 53 27.44 29.42 -20.04
CA ILE A 53 26.08 29.72 -19.59
C ILE A 53 25.33 30.28 -20.79
N LYS A 54 24.20 29.66 -21.14
CA LYS A 54 23.32 30.14 -22.20
C LYS A 54 22.13 30.85 -21.58
N ASP A 55 21.82 32.03 -22.09
CA ASP A 55 20.58 32.70 -21.74
C ASP A 55 19.40 31.85 -22.21
N ARG A 56 18.47 31.66 -21.28
CA ARG A 56 17.22 30.93 -21.50
C ARG A 56 16.15 31.88 -22.00
N LYS A 57 15.14 31.35 -22.68
CA LYS A 57 13.95 32.16 -23.01
C LYS A 57 13.23 32.58 -21.72
N PRO A 58 12.54 33.73 -21.69
CA PRO A 58 11.90 34.22 -20.46
C PRO A 58 10.96 33.20 -19.80
N TYR A 59 10.27 32.41 -20.61
CA TYR A 59 9.31 31.39 -20.20
C TYR A 59 9.90 30.00 -19.95
N GLU A 60 11.19 29.79 -20.23
CA GLU A 60 11.88 28.54 -19.96
C GLU A 60 12.23 28.44 -18.48
N ARG A 61 11.67 27.42 -17.81
CA ARG A 61 12.03 27.13 -16.42
C ARG A 61 13.48 26.70 -16.34
N SER A 62 14.19 27.14 -15.30
CA SER A 62 15.47 26.54 -14.94
C SER A 62 15.19 25.10 -14.52
N LEU A 63 15.53 24.17 -15.40
CA LEU A 63 15.70 22.78 -15.03
C LEU A 63 17.07 22.72 -14.37
N LYS A 64 17.13 22.25 -13.11
CA LYS A 64 18.41 21.91 -12.48
C LYS A 64 19.02 20.75 -13.25
N THR A 65 19.73 21.06 -14.33
CA THR A 65 20.43 20.09 -15.17
C THR A 65 21.74 19.67 -14.54
N HIS A 66 22.30 20.51 -13.67
CA HIS A 66 23.55 20.25 -12.96
C HIS A 66 23.39 20.44 -11.44
N PRO A 67 24.04 19.62 -10.59
CA PRO A 67 24.08 19.83 -9.14
C PRO A 67 24.66 21.17 -8.67
N PHE A 68 25.32 21.93 -9.54
CA PHE A 68 25.85 23.27 -9.23
C PHE A 68 24.89 24.40 -9.67
N ASP A 69 23.78 24.06 -10.32
CA ASP A 69 22.74 25.03 -10.63
C ASP A 69 21.92 25.35 -9.37
N LEU A 70 22.02 26.60 -8.93
CA LEU A 70 21.31 27.12 -7.77
C LEU A 70 19.79 27.14 -8.02
N GLY A 71 19.35 27.11 -9.29
CA GLY A 71 17.96 27.20 -9.70
C GLY A 71 17.39 28.61 -9.53
N GLU A 72 16.10 28.75 -9.83
CA GLU A 72 15.39 30.03 -9.62
C GLU A 72 15.20 30.32 -8.11
N PRO A 73 15.55 31.52 -7.63
CA PRO A 73 15.28 31.90 -6.25
C PRO A 73 13.78 32.05 -5.98
N SER A 74 13.37 31.78 -4.74
CA SER A 74 11.95 31.69 -4.34
C SER A 74 11.17 33.01 -4.37
N ASN A 75 11.87 34.13 -4.52
CA ASN A 75 11.28 35.47 -4.63
C ASN A 75 10.82 35.82 -6.06
N ILE A 76 11.13 34.98 -7.06
CA ILE A 76 10.63 35.12 -8.43
C ILE A 76 9.22 34.54 -8.53
N LYS A 77 8.28 35.33 -9.02
CA LYS A 77 6.89 34.91 -9.28
C LYS A 77 6.56 35.02 -10.75
N ASN A 78 6.29 33.87 -11.36
CA ASN A 78 5.88 33.76 -12.77
C ASN A 78 4.35 33.75 -12.88
N LYS A 79 3.80 34.64 -13.71
CA LYS A 79 2.37 34.76 -13.99
C LYS A 79 2.11 34.50 -15.48
N TYR A 80 1.11 33.68 -15.76
CA TYR A 80 0.64 33.36 -17.10
C TYR A 80 -0.80 33.89 -17.23
N SER A 81 -1.07 34.68 -18.27
CA SER A 81 -2.41 35.18 -18.58
C SER A 81 -2.80 34.74 -19.99
N LEU A 82 -3.95 34.08 -20.12
CA LEU A 82 -4.45 33.67 -21.44
C LEU A 82 -4.93 34.89 -22.22
N ASP A 83 -4.48 35.02 -23.46
CA ASP A 83 -5.07 35.91 -24.45
C ASP A 83 -5.86 35.07 -25.47
N SER A 84 -7.19 35.12 -25.36
CA SER A 84 -8.11 34.32 -26.19
C SER A 84 -8.13 34.74 -27.65
N ASN A 85 -7.69 35.95 -27.99
CA ASN A 85 -7.72 36.42 -29.39
C ASN A 85 -6.51 35.91 -30.17
N SER A 86 -5.34 35.87 -29.54
CA SER A 86 -4.08 35.44 -30.16
C SER A 86 -3.76 33.97 -29.93
N ASN A 87 -4.55 33.24 -29.13
CA ASN A 87 -4.27 31.86 -28.70
C ASN A 87 -2.87 31.71 -28.06
N THR A 88 -2.46 32.72 -27.29
CA THR A 88 -1.18 32.72 -26.58
C THR A 88 -1.34 32.99 -25.08
N TYR A 89 -0.36 32.55 -24.30
CA TYR A 89 -0.19 32.94 -22.91
C TYR A 89 0.81 34.08 -22.80
N ASN A 90 0.38 35.20 -22.24
CA ASN A 90 1.25 36.29 -21.84
C ASN A 90 1.99 35.91 -20.56
N PHE A 91 3.30 35.71 -20.67
CA PHE A 91 4.20 35.42 -19.56
C PHE A 91 4.80 36.69 -18.99
N ARG A 92 4.73 36.83 -17.67
CA ARG A 92 5.38 37.90 -16.92
C ARG A 92 6.01 37.34 -15.66
N SER A 93 7.29 37.63 -15.45
CA SER A 93 8.00 37.29 -14.22
C SER A 93 8.14 38.55 -13.35
N THR A 94 7.99 38.41 -12.04
CA THR A 94 8.06 39.53 -11.09
C THR A 94 8.96 39.19 -9.91
N ILE A 95 9.77 40.14 -9.47
CA ILE A 95 10.59 40.06 -8.25
C ILE A 95 10.19 41.22 -7.35
N GLY A 96 9.73 40.93 -6.13
CA GLY A 96 9.32 41.98 -5.18
C GLY A 96 8.20 42.90 -5.70
N GLY A 97 7.40 42.44 -6.66
CA GLY A 97 6.34 43.23 -7.29
C GLY A 97 6.78 44.07 -8.50
N GLN A 98 8.07 44.09 -8.84
CA GLN A 98 8.58 44.70 -10.06
C GLN A 98 8.74 43.65 -11.16
N ASP A 99 8.48 44.04 -12.41
CA ASP A 99 8.66 43.16 -13.57
C ASP A 99 10.14 42.81 -13.76
N TYR A 100 10.42 41.52 -13.88
CA TYR A 100 11.74 40.94 -14.06
C TYR A 100 11.79 40.23 -15.41
N GLY A 101 12.73 40.64 -16.26
CA GLY A 101 12.87 40.10 -17.62
C GLY A 101 11.84 40.64 -18.61
N MET A 102 12.00 40.28 -19.88
CA MET A 102 11.09 40.68 -20.94
C MET A 102 9.81 39.83 -20.91
N PRO A 103 8.61 40.43 -21.07
CA PRO A 103 7.40 39.64 -21.25
C PRO A 103 7.52 38.80 -22.53
N ALA A 104 6.87 37.64 -22.53
CA ALA A 104 6.91 36.74 -23.67
C ALA A 104 5.53 36.15 -23.95
N ASN A 105 5.20 35.98 -25.23
CA ASN A 105 3.96 35.34 -25.65
C ASN A 105 4.26 33.88 -25.97
N ILE A 106 3.62 32.97 -25.26
CA ILE A 106 3.83 31.53 -25.40
C ILE A 106 2.62 30.95 -26.15
N PRO A 107 2.80 30.29 -27.29
CA PRO A 107 1.75 29.53 -27.93
C PRO A 107 1.12 28.49 -26.98
N ILE A 108 -0.21 28.38 -26.95
CA ILE A 108 -0.93 27.47 -26.03
C ILE A 108 -0.44 26.01 -26.17
N ASN A 109 -0.21 25.54 -27.41
CA ASN A 109 0.28 24.20 -27.68
C ASN A 109 1.65 23.93 -27.01
N GLN A 110 2.55 24.92 -27.01
CA GLN A 110 3.86 24.81 -26.41
C GLN A 110 3.77 24.75 -24.87
N GLN A 111 2.89 25.55 -24.27
CA GLN A 111 2.65 25.51 -22.82
C GLN A 111 2.08 24.15 -22.38
N LEU A 112 1.09 23.63 -23.11
CA LEU A 112 0.49 22.33 -22.83
C LEU A 112 1.51 21.19 -22.90
N GLN A 113 2.40 21.22 -23.90
CA GLN A 113 3.48 20.23 -24.00
C GLN A 113 4.45 20.30 -22.82
N GLN A 114 4.82 21.50 -22.38
CA GLN A 114 5.71 21.67 -21.23
C GLN A 114 5.07 21.19 -19.92
N GLU A 115 3.78 21.48 -19.74
CA GLU A 115 3.02 21.00 -18.59
C GLU A 115 2.89 19.47 -18.60
N GLY A 116 2.61 18.86 -19.75
CA GLY A 116 2.60 17.41 -19.91
C GLY A 116 3.91 16.76 -19.48
N LYS A 117 5.04 17.22 -20.03
CA LYS A 117 6.38 16.73 -19.66
C LYS A 117 6.67 16.86 -18.15
N LYS A 118 6.21 17.95 -17.53
CA LYS A 118 6.36 18.17 -16.09
C LYS A 118 5.56 17.16 -15.27
N GLN A 119 4.30 16.91 -15.66
CA GLN A 119 3.45 15.94 -14.98
C GLN A 119 4.02 14.53 -15.09
N ASP A 120 4.51 14.15 -16.26
CA ASP A 120 5.16 12.86 -16.48
C ASP A 120 6.39 12.69 -15.58
N TYR A 121 7.27 13.71 -15.56
CA TYR A 121 8.45 13.69 -14.69
C TYR A 121 8.07 13.54 -13.20
N LEU A 122 7.08 14.31 -12.73
CA LEU A 122 6.62 14.23 -11.34
C LEU A 122 6.04 12.85 -11.01
N TYR A 123 5.23 12.31 -11.92
CA TYR A 123 4.65 10.96 -11.79
C TYR A 123 5.72 9.88 -11.70
N PHE A 124 6.69 9.87 -12.63
CA PHE A 124 7.77 8.88 -12.61
C PHE A 124 8.70 9.04 -11.41
N LYS A 125 8.98 10.27 -10.97
CA LYS A 125 9.75 10.54 -9.76
C LYS A 125 9.04 9.98 -8.52
N GLN A 126 7.74 10.20 -8.38
CA GLN A 126 6.94 9.68 -7.27
C GLN A 126 6.93 8.15 -7.28
N ARG A 127 6.78 7.53 -8.46
CA ARG A 127 6.80 6.07 -8.61
C ARG A 127 8.17 5.47 -8.29
N ALA A 128 9.26 6.10 -8.72
CA ALA A 128 10.62 5.66 -8.42
C ALA A 128 10.92 5.73 -6.90
N GLN A 129 10.47 6.80 -6.23
CA GLN A 129 10.58 6.91 -4.77
C GLN A 129 9.77 5.83 -4.04
N ALA A 130 8.59 5.47 -4.56
CA ALA A 130 7.79 4.38 -4.01
C ALA A 130 8.41 2.99 -4.23
N GLN A 131 9.11 2.76 -5.36
CA GLN A 131 9.78 1.48 -5.63
C GLN A 131 11.09 1.31 -4.84
N ASN A 132 11.82 2.38 -4.56
CA ASN A 132 13.03 2.33 -3.72
C ASN A 132 12.72 1.97 -2.26
N PHE A 133 11.45 2.06 -1.82
CA PHE A 133 10.99 1.52 -0.54
C PHE A 133 11.00 -0.02 -0.48
N VAL A 134 10.97 -0.71 -1.63
CA VAL A 134 10.76 -2.16 -1.72
C VAL A 134 12.05 -2.94 -1.99
N LYS A 135 13.10 -2.31 -2.54
CA LYS A 135 14.37 -2.97 -2.87
C LYS A 135 15.49 -2.56 -1.91
N GLY A 136 15.49 -3.21 -0.74
CA GLY A 136 16.61 -3.47 0.17
C GLY A 136 17.86 -2.57 0.16
N GLY A 137 18.05 -1.87 1.27
CA GLY A 137 19.32 -1.29 1.71
C GLY A 137 19.09 -0.52 3.00
N GLY A 138 19.35 -1.15 4.14
CA GLY A 138 19.04 -0.62 5.46
C GLY A 138 19.52 0.81 5.65
N LEU A 139 18.57 1.69 5.89
CA LEU A 139 18.58 3.01 6.54
C LEU A 139 17.26 3.64 6.09
N ILE A 140 16.13 3.18 6.66
CA ILE A 140 14.88 3.92 6.54
C ILE A 140 15.15 5.23 7.27
N PRO A 141 15.28 6.39 6.58
CA PRO A 141 15.37 7.65 7.28
C PRO A 141 14.03 7.79 8.01
N PRO A 142 14.02 8.11 9.31
CA PRO A 142 12.77 8.37 10.00
C PRO A 142 12.00 9.41 9.19
N LEU A 143 10.81 9.04 8.71
CA LEU A 143 9.91 9.97 7.99
C LEU A 143 9.59 11.10 8.97
N ALA A 144 10.36 12.17 8.87
CA ALA A 144 10.27 13.29 9.77
C ALA A 144 8.97 14.04 9.49
N VAL A 145 8.07 13.91 10.46
CA VAL A 145 6.98 14.84 10.79
C VAL A 145 5.95 15.06 9.68
N GLY A 146 4.83 14.35 9.79
CA GLY A 146 3.57 14.83 9.21
C GLY A 146 3.17 16.20 9.81
N PRO A 147 2.25 16.94 9.18
CA PRO A 147 1.78 18.23 9.69
C PRO A 147 1.36 18.13 11.17
N LYS A 148 1.52 19.20 11.97
CA LYS A 148 1.22 19.27 13.43
C LYS A 148 -0.11 18.63 13.90
N ILE A 149 -1.04 18.41 12.99
CA ILE A 149 -2.29 17.65 13.20
C ILE A 149 -2.00 16.17 13.55
N PHE A 150 -0.96 15.55 12.97
CA PHE A 150 -0.53 14.18 13.27
C PHE A 150 -0.04 14.03 14.71
N ASP A 151 0.72 15.00 15.23
CA ASP A 151 1.23 14.99 16.61
C ASP A 151 0.09 14.98 17.64
N LYS A 152 -1.07 15.57 17.31
CA LYS A 152 -2.21 15.66 18.24
C LYS A 152 -2.89 14.30 18.46
N ILE A 153 -2.93 13.45 17.43
CA ILE A 153 -3.65 12.16 17.45
C ILE A 153 -2.69 11.00 17.74
N PHE A 154 -1.51 10.98 17.12
CA PHE A 154 -0.55 9.89 17.20
C PHE A 154 0.62 10.18 18.15
N GLY A 155 0.70 11.42 18.63
CA GLY A 155 1.76 11.87 19.52
C GLY A 155 3.05 12.20 18.78
N SER A 156 3.99 12.83 19.50
CA SER A 156 5.24 13.29 18.91
C SER A 156 6.21 12.12 18.75
N GLY A 157 6.64 11.82 17.54
CA GLY A 157 7.70 10.85 17.34
C GLY A 157 7.80 10.33 15.92
N ILE A 158 8.70 9.37 15.78
CA ILE A 158 9.04 8.76 14.51
C ILE A 158 8.09 7.60 14.23
N ILE A 159 7.78 7.40 12.96
CA ILE A 159 7.09 6.20 12.47
C ILE A 159 8.16 5.12 12.26
N ASP A 160 8.15 4.07 13.08
CA ASP A 160 9.03 2.90 12.96
C ASP A 160 8.18 1.66 12.73
N ILE A 161 8.14 1.16 11.49
CA ILE A 161 7.40 -0.04 11.10
C ILE A 161 8.39 -1.02 10.49
N ARG A 162 8.44 -2.22 11.07
CA ARG A 162 9.39 -3.28 10.71
C ARG A 162 8.63 -4.52 10.24
N PRO A 163 8.35 -4.63 8.93
CA PRO A 163 7.87 -5.87 8.35
C PRO A 163 9.02 -6.88 8.29
N ARG A 164 8.75 -8.13 8.62
CA ARG A 164 9.66 -9.28 8.52
C ARG A 164 8.91 -10.45 7.91
N GLY A 165 9.61 -11.27 7.13
CA GLY A 165 9.05 -12.46 6.51
C GLY A 165 9.17 -12.44 5.00
N SER A 166 8.34 -13.23 4.32
CA SER A 166 8.36 -13.41 2.88
C SER A 166 6.96 -13.40 2.29
N ALA A 167 6.87 -13.02 1.02
CA ALA A 167 5.65 -13.11 0.23
C ALA A 167 6.03 -13.68 -1.14
N GLU A 168 5.46 -14.83 -1.45
CA GLU A 168 5.58 -15.48 -2.75
C GLU A 168 4.23 -15.43 -3.47
N LEU A 169 4.28 -15.03 -4.74
CA LEU A 169 3.12 -14.95 -5.62
C LEU A 169 3.41 -15.80 -6.85
N THR A 170 2.63 -16.87 -7.04
CA THR A 170 2.74 -17.74 -8.21
C THR A 170 1.58 -17.49 -9.15
N PHE A 171 1.89 -17.26 -10.43
CA PHE A 171 0.92 -17.12 -11.50
C PHE A 171 1.12 -18.26 -12.50
N GLN A 172 0.07 -19.05 -12.74
CA GLN A 172 0.11 -20.21 -13.62
C GLN A 172 -1.11 -20.24 -14.55
N GLY A 173 -0.90 -20.50 -15.83
CA GLY A 173 -1.99 -20.71 -16.79
C GLY A 173 -2.04 -22.18 -17.20
N ASN A 174 -3.12 -22.88 -16.83
CA ASN A 174 -3.32 -24.28 -17.17
C ASN A 174 -4.33 -24.40 -18.30
N PHE A 175 -3.89 -24.83 -19.48
CA PHE A 175 -4.76 -25.08 -20.64
C PHE A 175 -4.81 -26.57 -20.89
N ASN A 176 -6.02 -27.14 -20.83
CA ASN A 176 -6.25 -28.56 -21.08
C ASN A 176 -7.20 -28.72 -22.26
N THR A 177 -6.95 -29.74 -23.09
CA THR A 177 -7.84 -30.10 -24.20
C THR A 177 -8.14 -31.59 -24.15
N VAL A 178 -9.41 -31.94 -23.98
CA VAL A 178 -9.88 -33.32 -23.93
C VAL A 178 -10.68 -33.63 -25.18
N ARG A 179 -10.18 -34.58 -25.98
CA ARG A 179 -10.82 -35.02 -27.23
C ARG A 179 -11.83 -36.15 -26.97
N ASN A 180 -12.82 -35.87 -26.13
CA ASN A 180 -13.91 -36.80 -25.87
C ASN A 180 -15.18 -36.35 -26.63
N PRO A 181 -15.64 -37.12 -27.63
CA PRO A 181 -16.84 -36.78 -28.40
C PRO A 181 -18.14 -36.81 -27.57
N ALA A 182 -18.13 -37.41 -26.37
CA ALA A 182 -19.26 -37.33 -25.43
C ALA A 182 -19.40 -35.96 -24.75
N ILE A 183 -18.40 -35.06 -24.88
CA ILE A 183 -18.39 -33.70 -24.32
C ILE A 183 -18.58 -32.69 -25.45
N ALA A 184 -19.36 -31.64 -25.21
CA ALA A 184 -19.57 -30.56 -26.18
C ALA A 184 -18.25 -29.86 -26.57
N VAL A 185 -18.07 -29.55 -27.86
CA VAL A 185 -16.83 -28.96 -28.41
C VAL A 185 -16.32 -27.73 -27.63
N ARG A 186 -17.23 -26.86 -27.18
CA ARG A 186 -16.90 -25.68 -26.36
C ARG A 186 -16.35 -25.99 -24.96
N GLN A 187 -16.61 -27.18 -24.43
CA GLN A 187 -16.13 -27.67 -23.14
C GLN A 187 -14.92 -28.61 -23.29
N GLN A 188 -14.53 -28.95 -24.52
CA GLN A 188 -13.35 -29.77 -24.79
C GLN A 188 -12.03 -29.02 -24.58
N SER A 189 -12.04 -27.68 -24.60
CA SER A 189 -10.88 -26.85 -24.29
C SER A 189 -11.19 -25.95 -23.10
N THR A 190 -10.42 -26.11 -22.02
CA THR A 190 -10.59 -25.34 -20.78
C THR A 190 -9.26 -24.69 -20.40
N GLY A 191 -9.28 -23.38 -20.17
CA GLY A 191 -8.15 -22.64 -19.60
C GLY A 191 -8.48 -22.19 -18.18
N GLN A 192 -7.65 -22.56 -17.21
CA GLN A 192 -7.74 -22.09 -15.83
C GLN A 192 -6.53 -21.22 -15.52
N PHE A 193 -6.80 -20.02 -15.02
CA PHE A 193 -5.78 -19.20 -14.38
C PHE A 193 -5.68 -19.60 -12.91
N ASP A 194 -4.49 -19.99 -12.48
CA ASP A 194 -4.16 -20.31 -11.10
C ASP A 194 -3.27 -19.21 -10.53
N PHE A 195 -3.71 -18.66 -9.41
CA PHE A 195 -3.04 -17.62 -8.66
C PHE A 195 -2.91 -18.08 -7.22
N ARG A 196 -1.68 -18.39 -6.82
CA ARG A 196 -1.36 -18.84 -5.46
C ARG A 196 -0.57 -17.77 -4.74
N GLN A 197 -0.96 -17.49 -3.50
CA GLN A 197 -0.28 -16.56 -2.62
C GLN A 197 0.23 -17.35 -1.41
N LYS A 198 1.51 -17.19 -1.10
CA LYS A 198 2.13 -17.69 0.11
C LYS A 198 2.78 -16.52 0.83
N ILE A 199 2.08 -15.97 1.80
CA ILE A 199 2.50 -14.80 2.58
C ILE A 199 2.75 -15.27 4.00
N GLN A 200 3.97 -15.04 4.48
CA GLN A 200 4.37 -15.22 5.87
C GLN A 200 4.96 -13.89 6.35
N LEU A 201 4.17 -13.13 7.11
CA LEU A 201 4.46 -11.75 7.43
C LEU A 201 4.29 -11.50 8.93
N ASN A 202 5.35 -10.99 9.54
CA ASN A 202 5.35 -10.45 10.89
C ASN A 202 5.67 -8.95 10.83
N VAL A 203 4.71 -8.11 11.17
CA VAL A 203 4.86 -6.65 11.20
C VAL A 203 4.78 -6.20 12.65
N SER A 204 5.84 -5.55 13.10
CA SER A 204 5.87 -4.88 14.40
C SER A 204 6.28 -3.43 14.20
N GLY A 205 5.61 -2.51 14.88
CA GLY A 205 5.92 -1.10 14.73
C GLY A 205 5.25 -0.21 15.76
N SER A 206 5.76 1.00 15.87
CA SER A 206 5.18 2.08 16.66
C SER A 206 5.12 3.35 15.83
N VAL A 207 4.03 4.08 16.00
CA VAL A 207 3.83 5.40 15.40
C VAL A 207 3.79 6.40 16.55
N GLY A 208 4.85 7.18 16.69
CA GLY A 208 5.02 8.08 17.82
C GLY A 208 5.12 7.33 19.15
N ASP A 209 4.56 7.91 20.21
CA ASP A 209 4.47 7.35 21.56
C ASP A 209 3.14 6.66 21.84
N LYS A 210 2.09 6.93 21.04
CA LYS A 210 0.73 6.50 21.35
C LYS A 210 0.27 5.24 20.64
N LEU A 211 0.78 4.92 19.45
CA LEU A 211 0.22 3.84 18.63
C LEU A 211 1.24 2.73 18.41
N LYS A 212 0.82 1.48 18.66
CA LYS A 212 1.61 0.26 18.48
C LYS A 212 0.85 -0.71 17.60
N VAL A 213 1.55 -1.27 16.62
CA VAL A 213 1.01 -2.26 15.68
C VAL A 213 1.79 -3.55 15.83
N ASN A 214 1.07 -4.65 15.97
CA ASN A 214 1.61 -5.99 15.89
C ASN A 214 0.69 -6.84 15.02
N MET A 215 1.19 -7.35 13.91
CA MET A 215 0.44 -8.17 12.98
C MET A 215 1.28 -9.38 12.58
N ASN A 216 0.72 -10.57 12.79
CA ASN A 216 1.24 -11.83 12.29
C ASN A 216 0.23 -12.40 11.30
N TYR A 217 0.67 -12.66 10.09
CA TYR A 217 -0.19 -13.14 9.01
C TYR A 217 0.51 -14.23 8.21
N ASP A 218 -0.09 -15.40 8.19
CA ASP A 218 0.32 -16.57 7.42
C ASP A 218 -0.88 -17.10 6.63
N THR A 219 -0.74 -17.13 5.30
CA THR A 219 -1.76 -17.67 4.39
C THR A 219 -1.85 -19.19 4.42
N GLU A 220 -0.83 -19.87 4.92
CA GLU A 220 -0.76 -21.32 5.07
C GLU A 220 -1.06 -21.79 6.51
N ALA A 221 -1.46 -20.87 7.40
CA ALA A 221 -1.87 -21.19 8.75
C ALA A 221 -2.97 -22.27 8.78
N THR A 222 -2.80 -23.29 9.61
CA THR A 222 -3.82 -24.34 9.80
C THR A 222 -4.98 -23.83 10.65
N PHE A 223 -4.69 -22.90 11.57
CA PHE A 223 -5.67 -22.36 12.49
C PHE A 223 -5.78 -20.84 12.39
N ASP A 224 -7.02 -20.33 12.39
CA ASP A 224 -7.32 -18.89 12.31
C ASP A 224 -6.72 -18.06 13.45
N PHE A 225 -6.37 -18.68 14.59
CA PHE A 225 -5.77 -17.98 15.73
C PHE A 225 -4.28 -17.66 15.55
N GLU A 226 -3.61 -18.29 14.57
CA GLU A 226 -2.21 -18.01 14.22
C GLU A 226 -2.10 -16.66 13.50
N ASN A 227 -3.17 -16.28 12.80
CA ASN A 227 -3.34 -14.97 12.18
C ASN A 227 -3.83 -13.95 13.21
N GLN A 228 -2.88 -13.18 13.72
CA GLN A 228 -3.10 -12.21 14.78
C GLN A 228 -2.87 -10.81 14.28
N MET A 229 -3.81 -9.91 14.56
CA MET A 229 -3.66 -8.48 14.32
C MET A 229 -4.03 -7.75 15.60
N LYS A 230 -3.11 -6.95 16.13
CA LYS A 230 -3.34 -6.13 17.30
C LYS A 230 -2.84 -4.72 17.04
N LEU A 231 -3.77 -3.78 17.13
CA LEU A 231 -3.50 -2.35 17.09
C LEU A 231 -3.82 -1.77 18.46
N GLU A 232 -2.82 -1.20 19.12
CA GLU A 232 -2.95 -0.61 20.46
C GLU A 232 -2.72 0.90 20.38
N TYR A 233 -3.66 1.68 20.90
CA TYR A 233 -3.50 3.08 21.22
C TYR A 233 -3.38 3.23 22.75
N ALA A 234 -2.35 3.94 23.20
CA ALA A 234 -2.14 4.30 24.59
C ALA A 234 -2.34 5.81 24.76
N GLY A 235 -3.30 6.19 25.61
CA GLY A 235 -3.48 7.56 26.05
C GLY A 235 -2.41 7.97 27.07
N LYS A 236 -2.27 9.28 27.29
CA LYS A 236 -1.37 9.83 28.30
C LYS A 236 -1.95 9.67 29.71
N GLU A 237 -1.15 9.98 30.72
CA GLU A 237 -1.56 9.90 32.13
C GLU A 237 -2.79 10.76 32.47
N ASP A 238 -2.96 11.89 31.80
CA ASP A 238 -4.10 12.79 32.00
C ASP A 238 -5.33 12.43 31.16
N ASP A 239 -5.20 11.52 30.18
CA ASP A 239 -6.30 11.18 29.27
C ASP A 239 -7.32 10.25 29.97
N ILE A 240 -8.62 10.53 29.85
CA ILE A 240 -9.69 9.62 30.31
C ILE A 240 -9.61 8.28 29.58
N LEU A 241 -9.33 8.34 28.27
CA LEU A 241 -9.14 7.18 27.43
C LEU A 241 -7.72 6.64 27.61
N LYS A 242 -7.58 5.54 28.36
CA LYS A 242 -6.27 4.95 28.68
C LYS A 242 -5.75 4.06 27.57
N LYS A 243 -6.62 3.21 27.02
CA LYS A 243 -6.21 2.24 25.99
C LYS A 243 -7.34 1.94 25.03
N ILE A 244 -7.02 1.86 23.75
CA ILE A 244 -7.87 1.22 22.74
C ILE A 244 -7.07 0.10 22.11
N GLU A 245 -7.63 -1.11 22.07
CA GLU A 245 -7.09 -2.25 21.35
C GLU A 245 -8.08 -2.67 20.26
N LEU A 246 -7.57 -2.93 19.06
CA LEU A 246 -8.34 -3.38 17.90
C LEU A 246 -7.73 -4.68 17.36
N GLY A 247 -8.60 -5.61 16.96
CA GLY A 247 -8.24 -6.94 16.47
C GLY A 247 -8.24 -7.98 17.60
N ASN A 248 -7.15 -8.74 17.77
CA ASN A 248 -7.03 -9.77 18.78
C ASN A 248 -6.87 -9.15 20.17
N VAL A 249 -7.92 -9.28 20.99
CA VAL A 249 -7.99 -8.74 22.36
C VAL A 249 -8.30 -9.84 23.36
N ASN A 250 -7.87 -9.63 24.60
CA ASN A 250 -8.14 -10.52 25.72
C ASN A 250 -8.77 -9.72 26.86
N LEU A 251 -9.72 -10.34 27.58
CA LEU A 251 -10.35 -9.78 28.76
C LEU A 251 -10.26 -10.76 29.93
N PRO A 252 -9.08 -10.93 30.56
CA PRO A 252 -8.97 -11.72 31.77
C PRO A 252 -9.77 -11.03 32.90
N LEU A 253 -10.59 -11.80 33.61
CA LEU A 253 -11.34 -11.36 34.78
C LEU A 253 -10.85 -12.14 36.00
N ASN A 254 -10.66 -11.46 37.14
CA ASN A 254 -10.21 -12.08 38.39
C ASN A 254 -11.37 -12.70 39.20
N SER A 255 -12.42 -13.17 38.52
CA SER A 255 -13.60 -13.77 39.15
C SER A 255 -13.64 -15.27 38.87
N SER A 256 -13.97 -16.07 39.89
CA SER A 256 -14.17 -17.51 39.75
C SER A 256 -15.50 -17.87 39.09
N LEU A 257 -16.54 -17.04 39.26
CA LEU A 257 -17.89 -17.31 38.72
C LEU A 257 -18.01 -16.97 37.24
N ILE A 258 -17.59 -15.76 36.86
CA ILE A 258 -17.55 -15.31 35.47
C ILE A 258 -16.11 -15.34 34.98
N GLN A 259 -15.78 -16.37 34.20
CA GLN A 259 -14.48 -16.45 33.54
C GLN A 259 -14.41 -15.43 32.40
N GLY A 260 -13.32 -14.68 32.34
CA GLY A 260 -13.06 -13.74 31.26
C GLY A 260 -12.82 -14.44 29.92
N SER A 261 -13.35 -13.90 28.82
CA SER A 261 -13.14 -14.49 27.50
C SER A 261 -11.73 -14.18 26.97
N GLN A 262 -11.12 -15.21 26.41
CA GLN A 262 -9.81 -15.16 25.75
C GLN A 262 -9.99 -15.29 24.23
N SER A 263 -9.01 -14.85 23.45
CA SER A 263 -9.01 -14.98 21.98
C SER A 263 -10.24 -14.34 21.31
N LEU A 264 -10.49 -13.08 21.64
CA LEU A 264 -11.55 -12.28 21.04
C LEU A 264 -11.00 -11.50 19.84
N PHE A 265 -11.80 -11.35 18.79
CA PHE A 265 -11.50 -10.42 17.69
C PHE A 265 -12.51 -9.29 17.67
N GLY A 266 -12.06 -8.07 17.95
CA GLY A 266 -12.92 -6.89 17.98
C GLY A 266 -12.24 -5.67 18.57
N VAL A 267 -13.01 -4.89 19.32
CA VAL A 267 -12.59 -3.61 19.90
C VAL A 267 -12.66 -3.69 21.41
N LYS A 268 -11.59 -3.27 22.08
CA LYS A 268 -11.54 -3.10 23.53
C LYS A 268 -11.10 -1.68 23.86
N ALA A 269 -11.90 -0.97 24.65
CA ALA A 269 -11.58 0.37 25.12
C ALA A 269 -11.55 0.38 26.65
N THR A 270 -10.46 0.87 27.22
CA THR A 270 -10.31 1.09 28.67
C THR A 270 -10.32 2.58 28.95
N THR A 271 -11.27 3.00 29.77
CA THR A 271 -11.45 4.38 30.23
C THR A 271 -11.30 4.44 31.74
N GLN A 272 -10.72 5.52 32.26
CA GLN A 272 -10.51 5.70 33.69
C GLN A 272 -11.02 7.08 34.14
N PHE A 273 -11.97 7.07 35.07
CA PHE A 273 -12.56 8.25 35.70
C PHE A 273 -12.11 8.31 37.16
N GLY A 274 -10.97 8.96 37.40
CA GLY A 274 -10.32 8.96 38.72
C GLY A 274 -9.91 7.56 39.16
N LYS A 275 -10.61 6.99 40.14
CA LYS A 275 -10.38 5.62 40.64
C LYS A 275 -11.25 4.55 39.94
N LEU A 276 -12.23 4.95 39.14
CA LEU A 276 -13.12 4.03 38.44
C LEU A 276 -12.53 3.67 37.07
N THR A 277 -12.25 2.39 36.82
CA THR A 277 -11.81 1.90 35.51
C THR A 277 -12.94 1.14 34.84
N VAL A 278 -13.37 1.61 33.67
CA VAL A 278 -14.41 0.98 32.84
C VAL A 278 -13.75 0.41 31.60
N THR A 279 -13.86 -0.91 31.42
CA THR A 279 -13.38 -1.61 30.22
C THR A 279 -14.57 -2.10 29.42
N THR A 280 -14.69 -1.61 28.19
CA THR A 280 -15.75 -1.97 27.24
C THR A 280 -15.15 -2.84 26.15
N VAL A 281 -15.76 -3.99 25.88
CA VAL A 281 -15.33 -4.93 24.84
C VAL A 281 -16.50 -5.28 23.94
N VAL A 282 -16.33 -5.10 22.62
CA VAL A 282 -17.25 -5.56 21.59
C VAL A 282 -16.45 -6.41 20.63
N ALA A 283 -16.65 -7.73 20.67
CA ALA A 283 -15.83 -8.65 19.91
C ALA A 283 -16.55 -9.97 19.62
N GLN A 284 -16.10 -10.64 18.56
CA GLN A 284 -16.48 -12.00 18.24
C GLN A 284 -15.48 -12.96 18.90
N GLN A 285 -16.00 -13.93 19.67
CA GLN A 285 -15.19 -14.98 20.24
C GLN A 285 -14.74 -15.97 19.15
N ARG A 286 -13.42 -16.19 19.04
CA ARG A 286 -12.83 -17.12 18.06
C ARG A 286 -12.34 -18.44 18.68
N GLY A 287 -12.33 -18.55 20.01
CA GLY A 287 -11.90 -19.75 20.73
C GLY A 287 -13.05 -20.52 21.36
N LYS A 288 -12.94 -21.86 21.41
CA LYS A 288 -13.83 -22.74 22.17
C LYS A 288 -13.10 -23.25 23.41
N THR A 289 -13.71 -23.09 24.58
CA THR A 289 -13.22 -23.68 25.83
C THR A 289 -13.66 -25.14 25.90
N THR A 290 -12.71 -26.03 26.17
CA THR A 290 -12.98 -27.45 26.46
C THR A 290 -12.49 -27.74 27.86
N GLU A 291 -13.39 -28.16 28.75
CA GLU A 291 -13.03 -28.67 30.07
C GLU A 291 -12.79 -30.18 29.96
N THR A 292 -11.62 -30.62 30.40
CA THR A 292 -11.29 -32.04 30.53
C THR A 292 -11.15 -32.36 32.00
N GLU A 293 -11.97 -33.29 32.49
CA GLU A 293 -11.88 -33.78 33.86
C GLU A 293 -10.80 -34.87 33.95
N ILE A 294 -9.77 -34.64 34.76
CA ILE A 294 -8.71 -35.61 35.03
C ILE A 294 -8.93 -36.13 36.46
N GLN A 295 -9.34 -37.38 36.59
CA GLN A 295 -9.52 -38.04 37.88
C GLN A 295 -8.36 -39.02 38.12
N GLY A 296 -7.67 -38.92 39.26
CA GLY A 296 -6.66 -39.90 39.68
C GLY A 296 -5.43 -40.04 38.78
N GLY A 297 -5.10 -39.04 37.96
CA GLY A 297 -3.93 -39.05 37.08
C GLY A 297 -4.15 -39.67 35.69
N SER A 298 -5.39 -40.08 35.36
CA SER A 298 -5.76 -40.56 34.03
C SER A 298 -6.91 -39.73 33.45
N GLN A 299 -6.84 -39.47 32.14
CA GLN A 299 -7.92 -38.80 31.42
C GLN A 299 -9.08 -39.79 31.25
N THR A 300 -10.19 -39.55 31.93
CA THR A 300 -11.39 -40.40 31.84
C THR A 300 -12.34 -39.80 30.80
N THR A 301 -12.52 -40.49 29.68
CA THR A 301 -13.52 -40.10 28.65
C THR A 301 -14.80 -40.89 28.89
N ARG A 302 -15.91 -40.20 29.16
CA ARG A 302 -17.22 -40.85 29.24
C ARG A 302 -17.69 -41.18 27.82
N PHE A 303 -18.12 -42.42 27.61
CA PHE A 303 -18.76 -42.85 26.37
C PHE A 303 -20.17 -43.36 26.69
N ASP A 304 -21.08 -43.20 25.74
CA ASP A 304 -22.44 -43.72 25.79
C ASP A 304 -22.64 -44.56 24.52
N ILE A 305 -23.10 -45.81 24.69
CA ILE A 305 -23.36 -46.74 23.60
C ILE A 305 -24.84 -47.06 23.65
N GLN A 306 -25.58 -46.60 22.65
CA GLN A 306 -26.98 -46.96 22.47
C GLN A 306 -27.08 -48.42 22.03
N ALA A 307 -28.10 -49.14 22.51
CA ALA A 307 -28.24 -50.58 22.29
C ALA A 307 -28.41 -50.99 20.82
N ASP A 308 -28.88 -50.08 19.98
CA ASP A 308 -29.02 -50.22 18.53
C ASP A 308 -27.75 -49.85 17.75
N ASN A 309 -26.78 -49.17 18.38
CA ASN A 309 -25.51 -48.80 17.78
C ASN A 309 -24.50 -49.97 17.85
N TYR A 310 -24.90 -51.12 17.31
CA TYR A 310 -24.02 -52.28 17.13
C TYR A 310 -23.13 -52.11 15.90
N ASP A 311 -21.96 -52.74 15.91
CA ASP A 311 -21.01 -52.64 14.79
C ASP A 311 -21.49 -53.50 13.61
N MET A 312 -22.17 -52.87 12.65
CA MET A 312 -22.78 -53.55 11.51
C MET A 312 -21.71 -54.04 10.51
N ASN A 313 -21.84 -55.28 10.05
CA ASN A 313 -21.00 -55.87 9.00
C ASN A 313 -19.49 -55.91 9.31
N ARG A 314 -19.11 -55.82 10.59
CA ARG A 314 -17.71 -55.94 11.02
C ARG A 314 -17.41 -57.29 11.65
N HIS A 315 -18.33 -57.81 12.45
CA HIS A 315 -18.17 -59.07 13.16
C HIS A 315 -19.07 -60.14 12.55
N TYR A 316 -18.48 -61.29 12.22
CA TYR A 316 -19.18 -62.42 11.61
C TYR A 316 -18.81 -63.71 12.34
N PHE A 317 -19.80 -64.60 12.50
CA PHE A 317 -19.54 -65.97 12.90
C PHE A 317 -18.95 -66.75 11.71
N LEU A 318 -18.00 -67.65 11.98
CA LEU A 318 -17.38 -68.48 10.94
C LEU A 318 -18.37 -69.46 10.29
N SER A 319 -19.40 -69.88 11.04
CA SER A 319 -20.48 -70.74 10.57
C SER A 319 -21.68 -70.66 11.53
N HIS A 320 -22.82 -71.22 11.11
CA HIS A 320 -24.01 -71.35 11.95
C HIS A 320 -23.74 -72.14 13.23
N TYR A 321 -22.89 -73.17 13.18
CA TYR A 321 -22.50 -73.96 14.35
C TYR A 321 -21.90 -73.09 15.46
N PHE A 322 -21.04 -72.12 15.12
CA PHE A 322 -20.44 -71.23 16.11
C PHE A 322 -21.44 -70.20 16.67
N ARG A 323 -22.41 -69.75 15.86
CA ARG A 323 -23.47 -68.83 16.29
C ARG A 323 -24.37 -69.49 17.34
N ASP A 324 -24.86 -70.69 17.04
CA ASP A 324 -25.89 -71.34 17.85
C ASP A 324 -25.35 -71.83 19.21
N ASN A 325 -24.03 -72.05 19.32
CA ASN A 325 -23.38 -72.46 20.56
C ASN A 325 -22.74 -71.30 21.35
N PHE A 326 -22.68 -70.09 20.79
CA PHE A 326 -21.96 -68.93 21.37
C PHE A 326 -22.47 -68.57 22.78
N ASP A 327 -23.79 -68.40 22.94
CA ASP A 327 -24.40 -68.01 24.21
C ASP A 327 -24.23 -69.09 25.29
N SER A 328 -24.30 -70.37 24.90
CA SER A 328 -24.10 -71.50 25.82
C SER A 328 -22.65 -71.58 26.31
N TRP A 329 -21.67 -71.31 25.45
CA TRP A 329 -20.26 -71.30 25.84
C TRP A 329 -19.89 -70.11 26.73
N LEU A 330 -20.56 -68.97 26.55
CA LEU A 330 -20.36 -67.75 27.35
C LEU A 330 -21.10 -67.76 28.71
N SER A 331 -21.99 -68.73 28.95
CA SER A 331 -22.76 -68.83 30.20
C SER A 331 -21.92 -68.92 31.48
N ASN A 332 -20.67 -69.39 31.39
CA ASN A 332 -19.74 -69.53 32.52
C ASN A 332 -18.52 -68.61 32.42
N LEU A 333 -18.66 -67.41 31.84
CA LEU A 333 -17.56 -66.46 31.77
C LEU A 333 -17.05 -66.10 33.18
N HIS A 334 -15.82 -66.51 33.51
CA HIS A 334 -15.14 -65.96 34.69
C HIS A 334 -14.70 -64.53 34.35
N ILE A 335 -15.24 -63.57 35.10
CA ILE A 335 -14.76 -62.18 35.09
C ILE A 335 -13.36 -62.21 35.70
N ILE A 336 -12.34 -61.85 34.91
CA ILE A 336 -10.96 -61.63 35.38
C ILE A 336 -10.84 -60.20 35.90
#